data_AF-A0A969TML1-F1
#
_entry.id   AF-A0A969TML1-F1
#
_cell.length_a   1.000
_cell.length_b   1.000
_cell.length_c   1.000
_cell.angle_alpha   90.00
_cell.angle_beta   90.00
_cell.angle_gamma   90.00
#
_symmetry.space_group_name_H-M   'P 1'
#
loop_
_entity.id
_entity.type
_entity.pdbx_description
1 polymer ?
#
loop_
_entity_poly.entity_id
_entity_poly.type
_entity_poly.pdbx_seq_one_letter_code
_entity_poly.pdbx_strand_id
1 'polypeptide(L)'
;MGKLRELAEEKEQARKDANDLYKDIEKEIEEKTKESEERIKALEDINDKLRRENHNLKSVKLPLEQDEVIVLKVTERDLYLREKREILIDVLKNSLRNIHENSRRQHIISDVISNNGSNSKREEIKTEIQNLFRDYRSMNSSTRNTLERMGFQIVSENNNYKIIFHGDSRYMIAFAKTPSDWRAGRNIASNICNLLL
;
A
#
# COMPACT_ATOMS: atom_id res chain seq x y z
N MET A 1 -2.39 45.83 51.58
CA MET A 1 -2.03 44.54 52.21
C MET A 1 -2.88 43.36 51.71
N GLY A 2 -4.20 43.48 51.49
CA GLY A 2 -5.04 42.36 51.02
C GLY A 2 -4.66 41.79 49.64
N LYS A 3 -4.44 42.65 48.64
CA LYS A 3 -4.16 42.24 47.24
C LYS A 3 -2.85 41.45 47.04
N LEU A 4 -1.86 41.68 47.91
CA LEU A 4 -0.56 40.99 47.85
C LEU A 4 -0.66 39.56 48.40
N ARG A 5 -1.57 39.34 49.36
CA ARG A 5 -1.84 38.04 49.98
C ARG A 5 -2.68 37.16 49.06
N GLU A 6 -3.69 37.75 48.42
CA GLU A 6 -4.51 37.10 47.40
C GLU A 6 -3.67 36.61 46.21
N LEU A 7 -2.73 37.43 45.71
CA LEU A 7 -1.80 37.04 44.65
C LEU A 7 -0.84 35.90 45.07
N ALA A 8 -0.44 35.86 46.34
CA ALA A 8 0.40 34.79 46.87
C ALA A 8 -0.38 33.46 46.97
N GLU A 9 -1.64 33.51 47.41
CA GLU A 9 -2.54 32.36 47.48
C GLU A 9 -2.87 31.82 46.08
N GLU A 10 -3.12 32.69 45.11
CA GLU A 10 -3.36 32.32 43.70
C GLU A 10 -2.12 31.67 43.07
N LYS A 11 -0.91 32.21 43.32
CA LYS A 11 0.35 31.62 42.85
C LYS A 11 0.61 30.24 43.47
N GLU A 12 0.25 30.07 44.74
CA GLU A 12 0.42 28.79 45.43
C GLU A 12 -0.58 27.74 44.92
N GLN A 13 -1.83 28.15 44.64
CA GLN A 13 -2.82 27.28 44.02
C GLN A 13 -2.42 26.89 42.60
N ALA A 14 -2.00 27.84 41.76
CA ALA A 14 -1.52 27.57 40.41
C ALA A 14 -0.30 26.62 40.40
N ARG A 15 0.55 26.69 41.42
CA ARG A 15 1.69 25.76 41.58
C ARG A 15 1.23 24.36 41.96
N LYS A 16 0.19 24.22 42.79
CA LYS A 16 -0.41 22.92 43.11
C LYS A 16 -1.09 22.31 41.89
N ASP A 17 -1.92 23.09 41.19
CA ASP A 17 -2.61 22.66 39.97
C ASP A 17 -1.62 22.24 38.88
N ALA A 18 -0.52 22.98 38.70
CA ALA A 18 0.54 22.60 37.77
C ALA A 18 1.22 21.28 38.17
N ASN A 19 1.52 21.09 39.46
CA ASN A 19 2.12 19.84 39.94
C ASN A 19 1.20 18.64 39.79
N ASP A 20 -0.11 18.82 40.02
CA ASP A 20 -1.08 17.74 39.84
C ASP A 20 -1.26 17.40 38.35
N LEU A 21 -1.28 18.41 37.47
CA LEU A 21 -1.27 18.21 36.02
C LEU A 21 0.00 17.48 35.55
N TYR A 22 1.17 17.80 36.10
CA TYR A 22 2.41 17.08 35.77
C TYR A 22 2.34 15.60 36.15
N LYS A 23 1.79 15.28 37.33
CA LYS A 23 1.61 13.89 37.76
C LYS A 23 0.63 13.12 36.87
N ASP A 24 -0.46 13.77 36.46
CA ASP A 24 -1.43 13.15 35.56
C ASP A 24 -0.81 12.85 34.18
N ILE A 25 -0.01 13.79 33.66
CA ILE A 25 0.73 13.61 32.40
C ILE A 25 1.79 12.51 32.53
N GLU A 26 2.56 12.47 33.62
CA GLU A 26 3.53 11.41 33.88
C GLU A 26 2.87 10.03 33.89
N LYS A 27 1.72 9.91 34.55
CA LYS A 27 0.95 8.68 34.59
C LYS A 27 0.43 8.27 33.20
N GLU A 28 -0.10 9.21 32.41
CA GLU A 28 -0.55 8.92 31.04
C GLU A 28 0.61 8.47 30.14
N ILE A 29 1.78 9.10 30.27
CA ILE A 29 2.99 8.71 29.54
C ILE A 29 3.43 7.30 29.94
N GLU A 30 3.42 6.98 31.24
CA GLU A 30 3.79 5.65 31.73
C GLU A 30 2.85 4.56 31.20
N GLU A 31 1.54 4.80 31.25
CA GLU A 31 0.52 3.89 30.70
C GLU A 31 0.71 3.66 29.19
N LYS A 32 0.90 4.73 28.41
CA LYS A 32 1.13 4.62 26.95
C LYS A 32 2.45 3.95 26.60
N THR A 33 3.49 4.19 27.39
CA THR A 33 4.80 3.56 27.20
C THR A 33 4.67 2.05 27.42
N LYS A 34 3.99 1.65 28.49
CA LYS A 34 3.72 0.24 28.78
C LYS A 34 2.88 -0.44 27.69
N GLU A 35 1.81 0.19 27.22
CA GLU A 35 1.00 -0.36 26.10
C GLU A 35 1.84 -0.54 24.84
N SER A 36 2.71 0.43 24.55
CA SER A 36 3.60 0.37 23.39
C SER A 36 4.62 -0.77 23.51
N GLU A 37 5.22 -0.95 24.69
CA GLU A 37 6.15 -2.05 24.97
C GLU A 37 5.49 -3.43 24.84
N GLU A 38 4.28 -3.60 25.40
CA GLU A 38 3.51 -4.83 25.26
C GLU A 38 3.19 -5.15 23.80
N ARG A 39 2.85 -4.12 23.01
CA ARG A 39 2.56 -4.27 21.58
C ARG A 39 3.80 -4.58 20.75
N ILE A 40 4.95 -3.97 21.07
CA ILE A 40 6.24 -4.30 20.45
C ILE A 40 6.57 -5.77 20.71
N LYS A 41 6.47 -6.22 21.97
CA LYS A 41 6.73 -7.61 22.34
C LYS A 41 5.81 -8.60 21.61
N ALA A 42 4.51 -8.31 21.54
CA ALA A 42 3.58 -9.15 20.80
C ALA A 42 3.91 -9.24 19.30
N LEU A 43 4.34 -8.12 18.69
CA LEU A 43 4.78 -8.09 17.30
C LEU A 43 6.08 -8.87 17.09
N GLU A 44 7.04 -8.78 18.01
CA GLU A 44 8.28 -9.56 17.99
C GLU A 44 8.00 -11.07 18.08
N ASP A 45 7.13 -11.49 19.01
CA ASP A 45 6.73 -12.90 19.15
C ASP A 45 6.09 -13.45 17.88
N ILE A 46 5.21 -12.67 17.24
CA ILE A 46 4.58 -13.04 15.97
C ILE A 46 5.63 -13.11 14.85
N ASN A 47 6.54 -12.14 14.78
CA ASN A 47 7.59 -12.10 13.76
C ASN A 47 8.51 -13.32 13.91
N ASP A 48 8.90 -13.68 15.12
CA ASP A 48 9.71 -14.87 15.39
C ASP A 48 8.97 -16.17 15.08
N LYS A 49 7.66 -16.24 15.33
CA LYS A 49 6.83 -17.37 14.90
C LYS A 49 6.79 -17.48 13.37
N LEU A 50 6.55 -16.37 12.67
CA LEU A 50 6.54 -16.33 11.20
C LEU A 50 7.91 -16.63 10.59
N ARG A 51 9.00 -16.19 11.24
CA ARG A 51 10.38 -16.51 10.81
C ARG A 51 10.66 -18.00 10.93
N ARG A 52 10.28 -18.61 12.06
CA ARG A 52 10.39 -20.07 12.25
C ARG A 52 9.55 -20.85 11.24
N GLU A 53 8.31 -20.44 11.02
CA GLU A 53 7.44 -21.07 10.03
C GLU A 53 8.00 -20.94 8.61
N ASN A 54 8.49 -19.76 8.23
CA ASN A 54 9.17 -19.57 6.95
C ASN A 54 10.44 -20.43 6.82
N HIS A 55 11.22 -20.56 7.89
CA HIS A 55 12.40 -21.41 7.91
C HIS A 55 12.02 -22.89 7.70
N ASN A 56 10.99 -23.36 8.41
CA ASN A 56 10.48 -24.72 8.30
C ASN A 56 9.87 -24.99 6.92
N LEU A 57 9.11 -24.05 6.35
CA LEU A 57 8.58 -24.17 4.99
C LEU A 57 9.69 -24.20 3.94
N LYS A 58 10.77 -23.43 4.15
CA LYS A 58 11.95 -23.48 3.28
C LYS A 58 12.72 -24.80 3.41
N SER A 59 12.84 -25.36 4.61
CA SER A 59 13.52 -26.64 4.82
C SER A 59 12.70 -27.83 4.33
N VAL A 60 11.36 -27.79 4.46
CA VAL A 60 10.45 -28.84 3.96
C VAL A 60 10.34 -28.84 2.43
N LYS A 61 10.58 -27.70 1.76
CA LYS A 61 10.66 -27.62 0.29
C LYS A 61 11.97 -28.14 -0.31
N LEU A 62 12.88 -28.71 0.47
CA LEU A 62 14.16 -29.28 0.02
C LEU A 62 14.21 -30.80 0.26
N PRO A 63 13.21 -31.51 -0.27
CA PRO A 63 13.53 -32.49 -1.30
C PRO A 63 12.54 -32.37 -2.45
N LEU A 64 12.73 -31.37 -3.31
CA LEU A 64 12.11 -31.34 -4.63
C LEU A 64 12.81 -32.40 -5.47
N GLU A 65 12.12 -33.51 -5.73
CA GLU A 65 12.50 -34.39 -6.83
C GLU A 65 12.64 -33.56 -8.13
N GLN A 66 13.66 -33.90 -8.91
CA GLN A 66 14.52 -32.95 -9.59
C GLN A 66 14.00 -32.27 -10.88
N ASP A 67 12.73 -32.44 -11.30
CA ASP A 67 12.41 -32.10 -12.71
C ASP A 67 11.32 -31.05 -12.99
N GLU A 68 10.64 -30.45 -12.00
CA GLU A 68 9.43 -29.63 -12.31
C GLU A 68 9.35 -28.24 -11.67
N VAL A 69 10.45 -27.66 -11.16
CA VAL A 69 10.44 -26.30 -10.60
C VAL A 69 11.37 -25.35 -11.35
N ILE A 70 10.77 -24.33 -11.98
CA ILE A 70 11.49 -23.21 -12.59
C ILE A 70 11.59 -22.07 -11.57
N VAL A 71 12.81 -21.68 -11.20
CA VAL A 71 13.07 -20.54 -10.32
C VAL A 71 13.52 -19.34 -11.14
N LEU A 72 12.73 -18.27 -11.14
CA LEU A 72 13.08 -17.00 -11.78
C LEU A 72 13.61 -16.01 -10.74
N LYS A 73 14.85 -15.54 -10.92
CA LYS A 73 15.44 -14.50 -10.07
C LYS A 73 14.99 -13.12 -10.55
N VAL A 74 14.35 -12.35 -9.67
CA VAL A 74 13.91 -10.97 -9.93
C VAL A 74 14.34 -10.09 -8.77
N THR A 75 14.82 -8.88 -9.07
CA THR A 75 15.28 -7.90 -8.06
C THR A 75 14.31 -6.74 -7.85
N GLU A 76 13.38 -6.51 -8.79
CA GLU A 76 12.29 -5.55 -8.60
C GLU A 76 11.41 -5.96 -7.42
N ARG A 77 10.81 -4.98 -6.74
CA ARG A 77 9.87 -5.21 -5.63
C ARG A 77 8.45 -5.27 -6.16
N ASP A 78 7.57 -6.07 -5.54
CA ASP A 78 6.14 -6.03 -5.84
C ASP A 78 5.54 -4.73 -5.28
N LEU A 79 4.81 -3.98 -6.11
CA LEU A 79 4.05 -2.80 -5.68
C LEU A 79 2.72 -3.20 -5.03
N TYR A 80 2.13 -4.28 -5.51
CA TYR A 80 0.94 -4.90 -4.92
C TYR A 80 1.10 -6.42 -4.87
N LEU A 81 0.24 -7.09 -4.10
CA LEU A 81 0.38 -8.50 -3.78
C LEU A 81 0.49 -9.36 -5.06
N ARG A 82 1.65 -10.03 -5.21
CA ARG A 82 1.95 -10.99 -6.29
C ARG A 82 2.00 -10.36 -7.70
N GLU A 83 2.31 -9.06 -7.80
CA GLU A 83 2.40 -8.30 -9.05
C GLU A 83 3.26 -8.99 -10.12
N LYS A 84 4.52 -9.37 -9.82
CA LYS A 84 5.38 -10.05 -10.82
C LYS A 84 4.76 -11.28 -11.40
N ARG A 85 4.13 -12.10 -10.55
CA ARG A 85 3.49 -13.33 -10.99
C ARG A 85 2.31 -13.01 -11.91
N GLU A 86 1.51 -12.01 -11.57
CA GLU A 86 0.39 -11.58 -12.40
C GLU A 86 0.85 -11.07 -13.77
N ILE A 87 1.89 -10.23 -13.81
CA ILE A 87 2.47 -9.71 -15.06
C ILE A 87 2.97 -10.86 -15.94
N LEU A 88 3.72 -11.81 -15.37
CA LEU A 88 4.24 -12.96 -16.11
C LEU A 88 3.10 -13.83 -16.66
N ILE A 89 2.06 -14.08 -15.86
CA ILE A 89 0.89 -14.86 -16.30
C ILE A 89 0.12 -14.13 -17.41
N ASP A 90 0.01 -12.80 -17.36
CA ASP A 90 -0.61 -12.02 -18.43
C ASP A 90 0.17 -12.10 -19.74
N VAL A 91 1.50 -12.00 -19.67
CA VAL A 91 2.40 -12.18 -20.83
C VAL A 91 2.21 -13.58 -21.44
N LEU A 92 2.15 -14.61 -20.60
CA LEU A 92 1.91 -15.98 -21.05
C LEU A 92 0.52 -16.16 -21.68
N LYS A 93 -0.54 -15.59 -21.08
CA LYS A 93 -1.89 -15.58 -21.66
C LYS A 93 -1.91 -14.90 -23.03
N ASN A 94 -1.23 -13.76 -23.18
CA ASN A 94 -1.13 -13.05 -24.45
C ASN A 94 -0.40 -13.86 -25.51
N SER A 95 0.59 -14.68 -25.12
CA SER A 95 1.31 -15.57 -26.04
C SER A 95 0.45 -16.69 -26.64
N LEU A 96 -0.69 -17.04 -26.00
CA LEU A 96 -1.62 -18.06 -26.51
C LEU A 96 -2.47 -17.57 -27.70
N ARG A 97 -2.53 -16.25 -27.97
CA ARG A 97 -3.43 -15.70 -29.02
C ARG A 97 -3.12 -16.20 -30.44
N ASN A 98 -1.84 -16.46 -30.74
CA ASN A 98 -1.37 -16.86 -32.07
C ASN A 98 -0.61 -18.20 -32.04
N ILE A 99 -0.93 -19.07 -31.08
CA ILE A 99 -0.24 -20.35 -30.92
C ILE A 99 -0.90 -21.43 -31.78
N HIS A 100 -0.10 -22.36 -32.30
CA HIS A 100 -0.64 -23.52 -32.99
C HIS A 100 -1.40 -24.41 -32.00
N GLU A 101 -2.63 -24.77 -32.36
CA GLU A 101 -3.51 -25.60 -31.55
C GLU A 101 -2.91 -27.01 -31.36
N ASN A 102 -3.11 -27.61 -30.18
CA ASN A 102 -2.55 -28.90 -29.75
C ASN A 102 -1.01 -29.00 -29.82
N SER A 103 -0.30 -27.87 -29.89
CA SER A 103 1.16 -27.88 -29.87
C SER A 103 1.72 -28.10 -28.47
N ARG A 104 2.93 -28.66 -28.36
CA ARG A 104 3.62 -28.80 -27.05
C ARG A 104 3.79 -27.46 -26.35
N ARG A 105 4.02 -26.39 -27.12
CA ARG A 105 4.11 -25.03 -26.60
C ARG A 105 2.78 -24.59 -25.95
N GLN A 106 1.64 -24.87 -26.59
CA GLN A 106 0.33 -24.58 -26.01
C GLN A 106 0.12 -25.39 -24.73
N HIS A 107 0.42 -26.69 -24.74
CA HIS A 107 0.26 -27.55 -23.56
C HIS A 107 1.07 -27.01 -22.36
N ILE A 108 2.35 -26.68 -22.54
CA ILE A 108 3.20 -26.16 -21.46
C ILE A 108 2.68 -24.81 -20.95
N ILE A 109 2.37 -23.87 -21.84
CA ILE A 109 1.93 -22.52 -21.43
C ILE A 109 0.58 -22.59 -20.71
N SER A 110 -0.36 -23.39 -21.21
CA SER A 110 -1.67 -23.61 -20.56
C SER A 110 -1.52 -24.29 -19.21
N ASP A 111 -0.59 -25.22 -19.06
CA ASP A 111 -0.30 -25.89 -17.79
C ASP A 111 0.28 -24.90 -16.76
N VAL A 112 1.26 -24.08 -17.16
CA VAL A 112 1.82 -23.03 -16.28
C VAL A 112 0.72 -22.05 -15.84
N ILE A 113 -0.15 -21.60 -16.75
CA ILE A 113 -1.25 -20.68 -16.41
C ILE A 113 -2.24 -21.33 -15.43
N SER A 114 -2.59 -22.60 -15.65
CA SER A 114 -3.55 -23.34 -14.82
C SER A 114 -3.03 -23.53 -13.39
N ASN A 115 -1.74 -23.83 -13.23
CA ASN A 115 -1.12 -24.08 -11.93
C ASN A 115 -0.70 -22.81 -11.16
N ASN A 116 -0.61 -21.66 -11.84
CA ASN A 116 -0.09 -20.42 -11.25
C ASN A 116 -1.10 -19.28 -11.24
N GLY A 117 -2.40 -19.61 -11.31
CA GLY A 117 -3.55 -18.72 -11.51
C GLY A 117 -3.40 -17.24 -11.12
N SER A 118 -3.99 -16.39 -11.94
CA SER A 118 -4.03 -14.94 -11.72
C SER A 118 -4.89 -14.60 -10.50
N ASN A 119 -4.36 -13.77 -9.61
CA ASN A 119 -5.14 -13.14 -8.55
C ASN A 119 -5.86 -11.90 -9.14
N SER A 120 -6.97 -11.48 -8.54
CA SER A 120 -7.84 -10.42 -9.06
C SER A 120 -7.29 -9.01 -8.81
N LYS A 121 -6.11 -8.86 -8.21
CA LYS A 121 -5.66 -7.57 -7.68
C LYS A 121 -5.41 -6.54 -8.77
N ARG A 122 -4.78 -6.90 -9.90
CA ARG A 122 -4.63 -5.99 -11.04
C ARG A 122 -5.98 -5.50 -11.57
N GLU A 123 -6.96 -6.37 -11.72
CA GLU A 123 -8.28 -5.99 -12.24
C GLU A 123 -9.10 -5.19 -11.21
N GLU A 124 -8.95 -5.48 -9.91
CA GLU A 124 -9.51 -4.66 -8.82
C GLU A 124 -8.94 -3.24 -8.87
N ILE A 125 -7.62 -3.09 -8.94
CA ILE A 125 -6.95 -1.78 -9.02
C ILE A 125 -7.43 -1.02 -10.25
N LYS A 126 -7.50 -1.68 -11.41
CA LYS A 126 -8.02 -1.11 -12.65
C LYS A 126 -9.45 -0.61 -12.49
N THR A 127 -10.32 -1.45 -11.94
CA THR A 127 -11.74 -1.13 -11.74
C THR A 127 -11.92 0.04 -10.77
N GLU A 128 -11.15 0.05 -9.68
CA GLU A 128 -11.18 1.11 -8.68
C GLU A 128 -10.71 2.45 -9.30
N ILE A 129 -9.62 2.46 -10.08
CA ILE A 129 -9.15 3.65 -10.81
C ILE A 129 -10.21 4.14 -11.80
N GLN A 130 -10.76 3.23 -12.61
CA GLN A 130 -11.74 3.59 -13.63
C GLN A 130 -13.01 4.19 -13.01
N ASN A 131 -13.49 3.62 -11.90
CA ASN A 131 -14.64 4.13 -11.17
C ASN A 131 -14.34 5.49 -10.52
N LEU A 132 -13.17 5.63 -9.90
CA LEU A 132 -12.75 6.86 -9.24
C LEU A 132 -12.70 8.05 -10.19
N PHE A 133 -12.23 7.84 -11.42
CA PHE A 133 -12.06 8.89 -12.40
C PHE A 133 -13.17 8.98 -13.45
N ARG A 134 -14.19 8.11 -13.40
CA ARG A 134 -15.26 8.04 -14.41
C ARG A 134 -15.93 9.39 -14.69
N ASP A 135 -16.24 10.10 -13.60
CA ASP A 135 -16.96 11.38 -13.60
C ASP A 135 -16.13 12.49 -12.92
N TYR A 136 -14.80 12.37 -12.95
CA TYR A 136 -13.90 13.28 -12.26
C TYR A 136 -13.94 14.70 -12.84
N ARG A 137 -14.19 15.69 -11.96
CA ARG A 137 -14.24 17.13 -12.28
C ARG A 137 -13.23 17.95 -11.49
N SER A 138 -12.93 17.54 -10.27
CA SER A 138 -11.99 18.20 -9.38
C SER A 138 -11.58 17.24 -8.24
N MET A 139 -10.48 17.55 -7.57
CA MET A 139 -10.01 16.77 -6.42
C MET A 139 -10.84 17.09 -5.17
N ASN A 140 -11.82 16.24 -4.86
CA ASN A 140 -12.55 16.31 -3.60
C ASN A 140 -11.89 15.41 -2.52
N SER A 141 -12.32 15.54 -1.27
CA SER A 141 -11.76 14.77 -0.15
C SER A 141 -11.94 13.26 -0.32
N SER A 142 -13.04 12.79 -0.91
CA SER A 142 -13.28 11.36 -1.17
C SER A 142 -12.30 10.79 -2.20
N THR A 143 -12.05 11.54 -3.29
CA THR A 143 -11.08 11.15 -4.31
C THR A 143 -9.67 11.11 -3.74
N ARG A 144 -9.29 12.14 -2.97
CA ARG A 144 -7.99 12.19 -2.27
C ARG A 144 -7.80 10.98 -1.36
N ASN A 145 -8.75 10.73 -0.47
CA ASN A 145 -8.67 9.61 0.49
C ASN A 145 -8.60 8.26 -0.22
N THR A 146 -9.30 8.11 -1.35
CA THR A 146 -9.25 6.87 -2.15
C THR A 146 -7.89 6.69 -2.81
N LEU A 147 -7.34 7.72 -3.46
CA LEU A 147 -5.98 7.66 -4.02
C LEU A 147 -4.94 7.32 -2.95
N GLU A 148 -5.00 7.96 -1.79
CA GLU A 148 -4.09 7.69 -0.67
C GLU A 148 -4.23 6.26 -0.15
N ARG A 149 -5.47 5.76 0.01
CA ARG A 149 -5.74 4.36 0.38
C ARG A 149 -5.18 3.37 -0.63
N MET A 150 -5.22 3.70 -1.93
CA MET A 150 -4.64 2.90 -2.99
C MET A 150 -3.11 2.97 -3.04
N GLY A 151 -2.46 3.80 -2.21
CA GLY A 151 -1.01 3.93 -2.17
C GLY A 151 -0.44 5.07 -3.02
N PHE A 152 -1.28 5.96 -3.53
CA PHE A 152 -0.81 7.17 -4.22
C PHE A 152 -0.49 8.29 -3.23
N GLN A 153 0.68 8.89 -3.42
CA GLN A 153 1.02 10.18 -2.83
C GLN A 153 0.54 11.29 -3.77
N ILE A 154 -0.11 12.32 -3.24
CA ILE A 154 -0.62 13.45 -4.03
C ILE A 154 0.22 14.68 -3.73
N VAL A 155 0.82 15.26 -4.76
CA VAL A 155 1.52 16.54 -4.71
C VAL A 155 0.69 17.57 -5.47
N SER A 156 0.32 18.65 -4.79
CA SER A 156 -0.42 19.76 -5.40
C SER A 156 0.56 20.86 -5.84
N GLU A 157 0.70 21.06 -7.14
CA GLU A 157 1.40 22.21 -7.72
C GLU A 157 0.39 23.31 -8.09
N ASN A 158 0.83 24.45 -8.61
CA ASN A 158 -0.06 25.61 -8.88
C ASN A 158 -1.33 25.20 -9.63
N ASN A 159 -1.19 24.68 -10.85
CA ASN A 159 -2.33 24.36 -11.73
C ASN A 159 -2.55 22.85 -11.96
N ASN A 160 -1.65 22.00 -11.45
CA ASN A 160 -1.66 20.56 -11.69
C ASN A 160 -1.58 19.79 -10.37
N TYR A 161 -2.13 18.58 -10.36
CA TYR A 161 -1.80 17.54 -9.41
C TYR A 161 -0.74 16.61 -10.02
N LYS A 162 0.14 16.12 -9.16
CA LYS A 162 1.00 14.96 -9.44
C LYS A 162 0.62 13.85 -8.48
N ILE A 163 0.47 12.64 -8.97
CA ILE A 163 0.28 11.44 -8.16
C ILE A 163 1.47 10.51 -8.36
N ILE A 164 1.97 9.91 -7.28
CA ILE A 164 3.12 9.00 -7.29
C ILE A 164 2.70 7.71 -6.61
N PHE A 165 2.80 6.58 -7.31
CA PHE A 165 2.38 5.29 -6.78
C PHE A 165 3.46 4.66 -5.89
N HIS A 166 3.12 4.31 -4.65
CA HIS A 166 4.02 3.68 -3.65
C HIS A 166 5.39 4.36 -3.50
N GLY A 167 5.43 5.69 -3.66
CA GLY A 167 6.63 6.51 -3.53
C GLY A 167 7.69 6.31 -4.62
N ASP A 168 7.40 5.56 -5.68
CA ASP A 168 8.33 5.35 -6.78
C ASP A 168 8.06 6.35 -7.91
N SER A 169 9.00 7.27 -8.08
CA SER A 169 8.92 8.37 -9.05
C SER A 169 8.80 7.93 -10.51
N ARG A 170 9.13 6.66 -10.84
CA ARG A 170 8.91 6.09 -12.17
C ARG A 170 7.41 6.01 -12.52
N TYR A 171 6.56 5.87 -11.50
CA TYR A 171 5.12 5.74 -11.63
C TYR A 171 4.39 7.03 -11.23
N MET A 172 4.85 8.14 -11.80
CA MET A 172 4.31 9.47 -11.56
C MET A 172 3.43 9.93 -12.71
N ILE A 173 2.26 10.49 -12.39
CA ILE A 173 1.32 11.04 -13.37
C ILE A 173 0.92 12.45 -12.96
N ALA A 174 1.02 13.37 -13.91
CA ALA A 174 0.57 14.75 -13.75
C ALA A 174 -0.74 15.00 -14.51
N PHE A 175 -1.69 15.71 -13.90
CA PHE A 175 -2.93 16.14 -14.55
C PHE A 175 -3.44 17.47 -13.98
N ALA A 176 -4.20 18.21 -14.79
CA ALA A 176 -4.72 19.52 -14.40
C ALA A 176 -5.70 19.43 -13.23
N LYS A 177 -5.69 20.44 -12.34
CA LYS A 177 -6.65 20.55 -11.22
C LYS A 177 -8.09 20.71 -11.68
N THR A 178 -8.27 21.42 -12.79
CA THR A 178 -9.57 21.72 -13.38
C THR A 178 -9.56 21.25 -14.83
N PRO A 179 -9.94 19.98 -15.09
CA PRO A 179 -10.09 19.48 -16.44
C PRO A 179 -11.19 20.23 -17.19
N SER A 180 -10.88 20.75 -18.37
CA SER A 180 -11.83 21.41 -19.27
C SER A 180 -12.65 20.43 -20.11
N ASP A 181 -12.16 19.21 -20.32
CA ASP A 181 -12.82 18.17 -21.11
C ASP A 181 -13.57 17.17 -20.21
N TRP A 182 -14.77 16.77 -20.64
CA TRP A 182 -15.55 15.71 -20.00
C TRP A 182 -14.88 14.33 -20.09
N ARG A 183 -13.96 14.11 -21.04
CA ARG A 183 -13.17 12.88 -21.15
C ARG A 183 -11.93 12.87 -20.25
N ALA A 184 -11.57 14.00 -19.64
CA ALA A 184 -10.31 14.14 -18.93
C ALA A 184 -10.14 13.09 -17.82
N GLY A 185 -11.19 12.81 -17.04
CA GLY A 185 -11.17 11.76 -16.03
C GLY A 185 -10.83 10.38 -16.61
N ARG A 186 -11.47 9.98 -17.71
CA ARG A 186 -11.19 8.70 -18.38
C ARG A 186 -9.77 8.64 -18.93
N ASN A 187 -9.25 9.76 -19.44
CA ASN A 187 -7.87 9.83 -19.91
C ASN A 187 -6.88 9.69 -18.76
N ILE A 188 -7.16 10.30 -17.60
CA ILE A 188 -6.34 10.14 -16.39
C ILE A 188 -6.36 8.67 -15.95
N ALA A 189 -7.53 8.04 -15.83
CA ALA A 189 -7.63 6.62 -15.52
C ALA A 189 -6.84 5.75 -16.50
N SER A 190 -6.97 6.01 -17.81
CA SER A 190 -6.24 5.25 -18.82
C SER A 190 -4.73 5.42 -18.68
N ASN A 191 -4.25 6.63 -18.40
CA ASN A 191 -2.82 6.88 -18.16
C ASN A 191 -2.31 6.14 -16.93
N ILE A 192 -3.10 6.12 -15.84
CA ILE A 192 -2.75 5.36 -14.63
C ILE A 192 -2.68 3.87 -14.92
N CYS A 193 -3.72 3.31 -15.54
CA CYS A 193 -3.75 1.88 -15.84
C CYS A 193 -2.62 1.49 -16.80
N ASN A 194 -2.34 2.26 -17.85
CA ASN A 194 -1.28 1.94 -18.80
C ASN A 194 0.13 2.03 -18.18
N LEU A 195 0.31 2.90 -17.18
CA LEU A 195 1.60 3.06 -16.51
C LEU A 195 1.85 1.97 -15.46
N LEU A 196 0.78 1.48 -14.81
CA LEU A 196 0.87 0.59 -13.64
C LEU A 196 0.53 -0.88 -13.92
N LEU A 197 -0.36 -1.15 -14.88
CA LEU A 197 -1.01 -2.46 -15.05
C LEU A 197 -0.66 -3.07 -16.40
#